data_AF-A0A6I3LKQ1-F1
#
_entry.id   AF-A0A6I3LKQ1-F1
#
_cell.length_a   1.000
_cell.length_b   1.000
_cell.length_c   1.000
_cell.angle_alpha   90.00
_cell.angle_beta   90.00
_cell.angle_gamma   90.00
#
_symmetry.space_group_name_H-M   'P 1'
#
loop_
_entity.id
_entity.type
_entity.pdbx_description
1 polymer ?
#
loop_
_entity_poly.entity_id
_entity_poly.type
_entity_poly.pdbx_seq_one_letter_code
_entity_poly.pdbx_strand_id
1 'polypeptide(L)'
;MVDIETYIRNSFSLEMKTKFSIDENEKFSEFDINSWIFIPNSLDINSSTYSKNQFYSDVKSKVRFITPIYRLEEIVNKGAIPYNNLRAAMLALCQTLDIEKKEGNLYEYEFQLKMFMAIFRSAIRDFISEVKQANDLNLMKEKVQLFIDSIEEIRTKFRQLRDIISYRQEEEQVYNYFNFSDEFLSYAILQHSFLLLNYLEASFKNQFSDLIIYLKDLILTEKEYMAKNGYVDLIQGDKENNQKVIYRHLMLNKYIESDLILNSTKKRDGDGVLVQQIYYSLAAGTSMIFATIVAFSFQQKYGNFTMPLFVALVISYILKDRIKELMRFYFAGKLGGKYFDHKTAISIKDEKVGWIKEAVDFITDDKVPEEVLNIRSRSALLEVENKIHNEKIILYRKKVRLDNINAMKEETYSFEGINDIVNFNITRIAQRMDNPHITGYTLSELSSKGQVEMVLADKVYYLNVIVQFKNLDQVAYRRFRMLVQRTGIQKIEELPIEVD
;
A
#
# COMPACT_ATOMS: atom_id res chain seq x y z
N MET A 1 12.78 -12.36 3.54
CA MET A 1 12.56 -11.55 4.76
C MET A 1 11.45 -10.56 4.46
N VAL A 2 10.37 -10.54 5.26
CA VAL A 2 9.25 -9.59 5.06
C VAL A 2 9.42 -8.45 6.04
N ASP A 3 9.54 -7.23 5.53
CA ASP A 3 9.59 -6.02 6.36
C ASP A 3 8.29 -5.23 6.18
N ILE A 4 7.72 -4.74 7.29
CA ILE A 4 6.56 -3.85 7.28
C ILE A 4 6.95 -2.52 7.88
N GLU A 5 6.73 -1.48 7.08
CA GLU A 5 6.76 -0.11 7.54
C GLU A 5 5.32 0.42 7.65
N THR A 6 5.03 1.20 8.69
CA THR A 6 3.71 1.81 8.88
C THR A 6 3.80 3.32 8.97
N TYR A 7 2.87 4.01 8.31
CA TYR A 7 2.85 5.47 8.23
C TYR A 7 1.41 6.00 8.30
N ILE A 8 1.19 7.09 9.04
CA ILE A 8 -0.07 7.84 9.00
C ILE A 8 -0.04 8.70 7.73
N ARG A 9 -0.79 8.30 6.70
CA ARG A 9 -0.80 9.00 5.41
C ARG A 9 -1.61 10.29 5.46
N ASN A 10 -2.73 10.26 6.17
CA ASN A 10 -3.57 11.40 6.49
C ASN A 10 -4.34 11.09 7.77
N SER A 11 -5.14 12.03 8.26
CA SER A 11 -5.90 11.87 9.51
C SER A 11 -6.76 10.60 9.57
N PHE A 12 -7.17 9.99 8.46
CA PHE A 12 -8.04 8.81 8.45
C PHE A 12 -7.46 7.59 7.71
N SER A 13 -6.22 7.66 7.21
CA SER A 13 -5.62 6.57 6.45
C SER A 13 -4.29 6.15 7.05
N LEU A 14 -4.22 4.87 7.40
CA LEU A 14 -2.97 4.19 7.72
C LEU A 14 -2.43 3.54 6.45
N GLU A 15 -1.15 3.77 6.15
CA GLU A 15 -0.42 3.06 5.11
C GLU A 15 0.48 2.00 5.74
N MET A 16 0.37 0.77 5.28
CA MET A 16 1.24 -0.35 5.62
C MET A 16 1.95 -0.80 4.36
N LYS A 17 3.27 -0.64 4.31
CA LYS A 17 4.10 -1.03 3.18
C LYS A 17 4.82 -2.32 3.53
N THR A 18 4.57 -3.37 2.76
CA THR A 18 5.17 -4.70 2.93
C THR A 18 6.13 -4.99 1.78
N LYS A 19 7.39 -5.32 2.10
CA LYS A 19 8.40 -5.75 1.11
C LYS A 19 8.34 -7.27 0.91
N PHE A 20 8.14 -7.72 -0.32
CA PHE A 20 8.26 -9.12 -0.74
C PHE A 20 9.46 -9.27 -1.66
N SER A 21 10.50 -9.96 -1.17
CA SER A 21 11.71 -10.26 -1.95
C SER A 21 11.62 -11.64 -2.57
N ILE A 22 12.10 -11.77 -3.81
CA ILE A 22 12.16 -13.05 -4.52
C ILE A 22 13.42 -13.80 -4.10
N ASP A 23 13.29 -15.10 -3.86
CA ASP A 23 14.44 -15.98 -3.70
C ASP A 23 14.93 -16.43 -5.08
N GLU A 24 16.15 -16.04 -5.45
CA GLU A 24 16.74 -16.35 -6.75
C GLU A 24 16.91 -17.86 -6.98
N ASN A 25 16.95 -18.68 -5.93
CA ASN A 25 17.15 -20.13 -6.02
C ASN A 25 15.84 -20.91 -6.23
N GLU A 26 14.69 -20.30 -5.93
CA GLU A 26 13.39 -20.97 -5.95
C GLU A 26 12.60 -20.61 -7.20
N LYS A 27 11.84 -21.54 -7.79
CA LYS A 27 11.03 -21.24 -9.00
C LYS A 27 9.92 -20.21 -8.77
N PHE A 28 9.51 -20.02 -7.54
CA PHE A 28 8.52 -19.03 -7.13
C PHE A 28 8.66 -18.77 -5.63
N SER A 29 8.25 -17.60 -5.19
CA SER A 29 8.16 -17.25 -3.77
C SER A 29 6.69 -17.06 -3.39
N GLU A 30 6.24 -17.78 -2.37
CA GLU A 30 4.89 -17.69 -1.81
C GLU A 30 4.94 -17.09 -0.39
N PHE A 31 4.07 -16.11 -0.13
CA PHE A 31 3.96 -15.43 1.15
C PHE A 31 2.51 -15.46 1.61
N ASP A 32 2.29 -15.87 2.85
CA ASP A 32 1.00 -15.78 3.52
C ASP A 32 1.08 -14.69 4.61
N ILE A 33 0.11 -13.78 4.60
CA ILE A 33 -0.04 -12.71 5.60
C ILE A 33 -1.42 -12.83 6.22
N ASN A 34 -1.46 -12.92 7.54
CA ASN A 34 -2.70 -12.88 8.31
C ASN A 34 -2.66 -11.66 9.24
N SER A 35 -3.63 -10.77 9.10
CA SER A 35 -3.77 -9.57 9.92
C SER A 35 -5.05 -9.67 10.74
N TRP A 36 -4.91 -9.73 12.07
CA TRP A 36 -6.01 -9.65 13.02
C TRP A 36 -6.14 -8.23 13.54
N ILE A 37 -7.26 -7.58 13.23
CA ILE A 37 -7.60 -6.24 13.72
C ILE A 37 -8.62 -6.39 14.83
N PHE A 38 -8.20 -6.12 16.06
CA PHE A 38 -9.03 -6.14 17.26
C PHE A 38 -9.66 -4.77 17.46
N ILE A 39 -10.99 -4.74 17.45
CA ILE A 39 -11.81 -3.53 17.53
C ILE A 39 -12.65 -3.58 18.81
N PRO A 40 -12.70 -2.48 19.60
CA PRO A 40 -13.57 -2.38 20.76
C PRO A 40 -15.04 -2.66 20.41
N ASN A 41 -15.73 -3.45 21.24
CA ASN A 41 -17.12 -3.81 21.00
C ASN A 41 -18.05 -2.58 20.98
N SER A 42 -17.69 -1.50 21.68
CA SER A 42 -18.44 -0.24 21.69
C SER A 42 -18.64 0.39 20.29
N LEU A 43 -17.78 0.05 19.32
CA LEU A 43 -17.89 0.56 17.95
C LEU A 43 -18.83 -0.29 17.08
N ASP A 44 -19.29 -1.43 17.57
CA ASP A 44 -20.21 -2.35 16.90
C ASP A 44 -19.86 -2.62 15.43
N ILE A 45 -18.58 -2.96 15.17
CA ILE A 45 -18.09 -3.34 13.84
C ILE A 45 -18.20 -4.85 13.68
N ASN A 46 -19.11 -5.32 12.84
CA ASN A 46 -19.31 -6.74 12.58
C ASN A 46 -19.80 -6.96 11.14
N SER A 47 -19.97 -8.21 10.70
CA SER A 47 -20.33 -8.54 9.31
C SER A 47 -21.67 -7.93 8.83
N SER A 48 -22.57 -7.57 9.76
CA SER A 48 -23.84 -6.91 9.44
C SER A 48 -23.74 -5.38 9.39
N THR A 49 -22.85 -4.78 10.17
CA THR A 49 -22.69 -3.32 10.27
C THR A 49 -21.54 -2.77 9.43
N TYR A 50 -20.59 -3.63 9.07
CA TYR A 50 -19.44 -3.36 8.21
C TYR A 50 -19.22 -4.56 7.28
N SER A 51 -19.76 -4.47 6.07
CA SER A 51 -19.71 -5.57 5.10
C SER A 51 -18.30 -5.76 4.50
N LYS A 52 -18.02 -6.96 3.96
CA LYS A 52 -16.77 -7.22 3.20
C LYS A 52 -16.55 -6.20 2.07
N ASN A 53 -17.61 -5.81 1.36
CA ASN A 53 -17.52 -4.82 0.28
C ASN A 53 -17.09 -3.42 0.79
N GLN A 54 -17.60 -3.01 1.97
CA GLN A 54 -17.18 -1.76 2.59
C GLN A 54 -15.70 -1.85 3.03
N PHE A 55 -15.28 -2.96 3.62
CA PHE A 55 -13.87 -3.21 3.94
C PHE A 55 -12.98 -3.07 2.70
N TYR A 56 -13.31 -3.73 1.59
CA TYR A 56 -12.54 -3.62 0.35
C TYR A 56 -12.61 -2.24 -0.33
N SER A 57 -13.62 -1.41 -0.01
CA SER A 57 -13.67 -0.01 -0.46
C SER A 57 -12.75 0.90 0.36
N ASP A 58 -12.56 0.56 1.64
CA ASP A 58 -11.74 1.30 2.59
C ASP A 58 -10.28 0.84 2.58
N VAL A 59 -10.02 -0.40 2.14
CA VAL A 59 -8.67 -0.97 1.97
C VAL A 59 -8.25 -0.94 0.50
N LYS A 60 -7.28 -0.10 0.19
CA LYS A 60 -6.68 0.00 -1.15
C LYS A 60 -5.25 -0.53 -1.13
N SER A 61 -4.97 -1.53 -1.95
CA SER A 61 -3.62 -2.06 -2.17
C SER A 61 -3.06 -1.49 -3.48
N LYS A 62 -1.84 -0.95 -3.42
CA LYS A 62 -1.03 -0.55 -4.57
C LYS A 62 0.22 -1.43 -4.56
N VAL A 63 0.41 -2.22 -5.62
CA VAL A 63 1.59 -3.05 -5.77
C VAL A 63 2.56 -2.36 -6.73
N ARG A 64 3.83 -2.29 -6.37
CA ARG A 64 4.88 -1.74 -7.22
C ARG A 64 6.17 -2.53 -7.11
N PHE A 65 7.05 -2.45 -8.10
CA PHE A 65 8.40 -2.98 -7.96
C PHE A 65 9.18 -2.29 -6.84
N ILE A 66 10.10 -3.05 -6.25
CA ILE A 66 11.17 -2.48 -5.43
C ILE A 66 12.13 -1.79 -6.40
N THR A 67 12.26 -0.47 -6.29
CA THR A 67 13.23 0.28 -7.08
C THR A 67 14.64 -0.27 -6.83
N PRO A 68 15.41 -0.58 -7.88
CA PRO A 68 16.81 -0.99 -7.73
C PRO A 68 17.61 0.02 -6.90
N ILE A 69 18.45 -0.50 -6.00
CA ILE A 69 19.23 0.33 -5.07
C ILE A 69 20.55 0.71 -5.76
N TYR A 70 20.82 2.01 -5.84
CA TYR A 70 22.08 2.57 -6.34
C TYR A 70 22.55 3.67 -5.39
N ARG A 71 23.87 3.82 -5.23
CA ARG A 71 24.42 5.03 -4.59
C ARG A 71 24.26 6.22 -5.53
N LEU A 72 24.23 7.42 -4.97
CA LEU A 72 23.98 8.64 -5.74
C LEU A 72 25.03 8.82 -6.85
N GLU A 73 26.31 8.66 -6.50
CA GLU A 73 27.44 8.75 -7.43
C GLU A 73 27.43 7.65 -8.51
N GLU A 74 26.87 6.47 -8.22
CA GLU A 74 26.85 5.32 -9.13
C GLU A 74 25.87 5.48 -10.30
N ILE A 75 24.97 6.47 -10.25
CA ILE A 75 23.93 6.67 -11.27
C ILE A 75 24.52 7.05 -12.64
N VAL A 76 25.63 7.79 -12.63
CA VAL A 76 26.24 8.35 -13.86
C VAL A 76 27.74 8.07 -14.00
N ASN A 77 28.36 7.37 -13.05
CA ASN A 77 29.77 6.99 -13.09
C ASN A 77 30.11 6.01 -14.24
N LYS A 78 31.41 5.75 -14.48
CA LYS A 78 31.84 4.83 -15.55
C LYS A 78 31.27 3.43 -15.33
N GLY A 79 30.53 2.93 -16.32
CA GLY A 79 29.83 1.64 -16.22
C GLY A 79 28.46 1.72 -15.54
N ALA A 80 27.98 2.92 -15.19
CA ALA A 80 26.68 3.11 -14.57
C ALA A 80 25.54 2.56 -15.44
N ILE A 81 24.89 1.53 -14.92
CA ILE A 81 23.76 0.85 -15.57
C ILE A 81 22.65 1.87 -15.90
N PRO A 82 22.18 2.75 -14.98
CA PRO A 82 21.08 3.66 -15.27
C PRO A 82 21.35 4.61 -16.44
N TYR A 83 22.51 5.28 -16.42
CA TYR A 83 22.90 6.22 -17.47
C TYR A 83 23.13 5.52 -18.81
N ASN A 84 23.81 4.37 -18.82
CA ASN A 84 24.12 3.64 -20.05
C ASN A 84 22.88 3.07 -20.71
N ASN A 85 21.93 2.55 -19.93
CA ASN A 85 20.67 2.02 -20.44
C ASN A 85 19.81 3.12 -21.07
N LEU A 86 19.68 4.26 -20.39
CA LEU A 86 18.97 5.42 -20.95
C LEU A 86 19.62 5.90 -22.24
N ARG A 87 20.95 6.07 -22.25
CA ARG A 87 21.68 6.47 -23.45
C ARG A 87 21.51 5.46 -24.59
N ALA A 88 21.56 4.16 -24.31
CA ALA A 88 21.37 3.11 -25.31
C ALA A 88 19.96 3.16 -25.90
N ALA A 89 18.92 3.31 -25.07
CA ALA A 89 17.54 3.45 -25.53
C ALA A 89 17.35 4.70 -26.40
N MET A 90 17.95 5.84 -26.01
CA MET A 90 17.92 7.08 -26.82
C MET A 90 18.60 6.89 -28.18
N LEU A 91 19.76 6.21 -28.23
CA LEU A 91 20.46 5.92 -29.47
C LEU A 91 19.67 4.96 -30.36
N ALA A 92 19.09 3.89 -29.78
CA ALA A 92 18.25 2.94 -30.51
C ALA A 92 17.04 3.63 -31.12
N LEU A 93 16.35 4.49 -30.35
CA LEU A 93 15.23 5.29 -30.85
C LEU A 93 15.65 6.21 -32.00
N CYS A 94 16.78 6.91 -31.87
CA CYS A 94 17.27 7.81 -32.91
C CYS A 94 17.71 7.09 -34.19
N GLN A 95 18.29 5.90 -34.08
CA GLN A 95 18.79 5.11 -35.23
C GLN A 95 17.68 4.31 -35.94
N THR A 96 16.50 4.19 -35.34
CA THR A 96 15.40 3.39 -35.90
C THR A 96 14.69 4.13 -37.02
N LEU A 97 14.67 3.51 -38.21
CA LEU A 97 13.95 3.95 -39.41
C LEU A 97 12.65 3.17 -39.65
N ASP A 98 12.49 2.02 -38.99
CA ASP A 98 11.34 1.12 -39.10
C ASP A 98 10.21 1.55 -38.14
N ILE A 99 9.01 1.75 -38.69
CA ILE A 99 7.85 2.27 -37.95
C ILE A 99 7.39 1.30 -36.86
N GLU A 100 7.37 -0.01 -37.11
CA GLU A 100 6.91 -1.01 -36.13
C GLU A 100 7.87 -1.11 -34.94
N LYS A 101 9.19 -1.01 -35.20
CA LYS A 101 10.20 -1.00 -34.14
C LYS A 101 10.26 0.32 -33.38
N LYS A 102 9.81 1.41 -34.00
CA LYS A 102 9.82 2.75 -33.41
C LYS A 102 8.91 2.84 -32.19
N GLU A 103 7.74 2.23 -32.22
CA GLU A 103 6.82 2.22 -31.07
C GLU A 103 7.43 1.47 -29.87
N GLY A 104 8.02 0.29 -30.10
CA GLY A 104 8.72 -0.46 -29.05
C GLY A 104 9.92 0.30 -28.48
N ASN A 105 10.70 0.98 -29.32
CA ASN A 105 11.85 1.79 -28.88
C ASN A 105 11.43 3.07 -28.17
N LEU A 106 10.29 3.67 -28.54
CA LEU A 106 9.73 4.82 -27.84
C LEU A 106 9.28 4.43 -26.43
N TYR A 107 8.63 3.27 -26.30
CA TYR A 107 8.24 2.70 -25.02
C TYR A 107 9.48 2.40 -24.15
N GLU A 108 10.50 1.76 -24.70
CA GLU A 108 11.74 1.46 -23.97
C GLU A 108 12.47 2.74 -23.53
N TYR A 109 12.52 3.77 -24.39
CA TYR A 109 13.05 5.08 -24.01
C TYR A 109 12.29 5.72 -22.85
N GLU A 110 10.95 5.72 -22.93
CA GLU A 110 10.10 6.24 -21.85
C GLU A 110 10.33 5.48 -20.54
N PHE A 111 10.40 4.16 -20.61
CA PHE A 111 10.69 3.29 -19.48
C PHE A 111 12.05 3.61 -18.84
N GLN A 112 13.12 3.73 -19.65
CA GLN A 112 14.45 4.04 -19.14
C GLN A 112 14.54 5.44 -18.51
N LEU A 113 13.82 6.44 -19.05
CA LEU A 113 13.72 7.76 -18.43
C LEU A 113 13.09 7.67 -17.04
N LYS A 114 11.94 7.00 -16.93
CA LYS A 114 11.23 6.83 -15.65
C LYS A 114 12.08 6.05 -14.65
N MET A 115 12.77 5.00 -15.10
CA MET A 115 13.67 4.22 -14.25
C MET A 115 14.84 5.07 -13.73
N PHE A 116 15.50 5.84 -14.61
CA PHE A 116 16.56 6.77 -14.21
C PHE A 116 16.07 7.73 -13.12
N MET A 117 14.90 8.34 -13.31
CA MET A 117 14.31 9.29 -12.36
C MET A 117 13.88 8.63 -11.04
N ALA A 118 13.32 7.42 -11.10
CA ALA A 118 12.94 6.68 -9.91
C ALA A 118 14.16 6.26 -9.07
N ILE A 119 15.23 5.79 -9.73
CA ILE A 119 16.51 5.45 -9.10
C ILE A 119 17.13 6.70 -8.48
N PHE A 120 17.21 7.81 -9.23
CA PHE A 120 17.71 9.09 -8.74
C PHE A 120 16.98 9.57 -7.48
N ARG A 121 15.64 9.57 -7.51
CA ARG A 121 14.82 9.96 -6.35
C ARG A 121 15.04 9.03 -5.14
N SER A 122 15.25 7.73 -5.35
CA SER A 122 15.57 6.83 -4.23
C SER A 122 16.95 7.13 -3.67
N ALA A 123 17.98 7.19 -4.52
CA ALA A 123 19.35 7.41 -4.12
C ALA A 123 19.54 8.73 -3.37
N ILE A 124 18.95 9.84 -3.84
CA ILE A 124 19.06 11.15 -3.17
C ILE A 124 18.38 11.16 -1.79
N ARG A 125 17.25 10.46 -1.64
CA ARG A 125 16.55 10.32 -0.35
C ARG A 125 17.39 9.52 0.63
N ASP A 126 17.91 8.38 0.17
CA ASP A 126 18.69 7.46 1.01
C ASP A 126 20.02 8.13 1.42
N PHE A 127 20.67 8.86 0.50
CA PHE A 127 21.85 9.67 0.79
C PHE A 127 21.61 10.73 1.87
N ILE A 128 20.47 11.44 1.84
CA ILE A 128 20.13 12.40 2.91
C ILE A 128 19.93 11.71 4.26
N SER A 129 19.35 10.50 4.26
CA SER A 129 19.22 9.72 5.50
C SER A 129 20.61 9.35 6.05
N GLU A 130 21.53 8.93 5.18
CA GLU A 130 22.91 8.63 5.58
C GLU A 130 23.65 9.85 6.14
N VAL A 131 23.46 11.03 5.55
CA VAL A 131 24.04 12.29 6.07
C VAL A 131 23.52 12.56 7.48
N LYS A 132 22.22 12.37 7.72
CA LYS A 132 21.61 12.60 9.05
C LYS A 132 22.03 11.58 10.09
N GLN A 133 22.38 10.36 9.68
CA GLN A 133 22.85 9.28 10.55
C GLN A 133 24.37 9.31 10.79
N ALA A 134 25.10 10.22 10.15
CA ALA A 134 26.54 10.34 10.34
C ALA A 134 26.87 10.77 11.78
N ASN A 135 27.62 9.93 12.49
CA ASN A 135 28.01 10.16 13.89
C ASN A 135 29.23 11.09 14.03
N ASP A 136 29.94 11.39 12.93
CA ASP A 136 31.14 12.23 12.91
C ASP A 136 30.95 13.44 11.98
N LEU A 137 31.45 14.59 12.44
CA LEU A 137 31.35 15.86 11.72
C LEU A 137 32.22 15.88 10.45
N ASN A 138 33.40 15.26 10.46
CA ASN A 138 34.25 15.23 9.27
C ASN A 138 33.63 14.33 8.20
N LEU A 139 33.18 13.14 8.58
CA LEU A 139 32.44 12.25 7.68
C LEU A 139 31.17 12.94 7.12
N MET A 140 30.45 13.69 7.94
CA MET A 140 29.28 14.45 7.49
C MET A 140 29.65 15.51 6.46
N LYS A 141 30.77 16.24 6.66
CA LYS A 141 31.27 17.21 5.67
C LYS A 141 31.62 16.56 4.35
N GLU A 142 32.34 15.44 4.39
CA GLU A 142 32.68 14.66 3.19
C GLU A 142 31.42 14.20 2.45
N LYS A 143 30.42 13.67 3.17
CA LYS A 143 29.15 13.28 2.56
C LYS A 143 28.39 14.46 1.96
N VAL A 144 28.35 15.62 2.61
CA VAL A 144 27.68 16.82 2.06
C VAL A 144 28.41 17.33 0.81
N GLN A 145 29.75 17.32 0.79
CA GLN A 145 30.50 17.66 -0.41
C GLN A 145 30.20 16.67 -1.55
N LEU A 146 30.25 15.37 -1.27
CA LEU A 146 29.92 14.31 -2.22
C LEU A 146 28.49 14.45 -2.77
N PHE A 147 27.53 14.86 -1.93
CA PHE A 147 26.16 15.16 -2.38
C PHE A 147 26.15 16.25 -3.44
N ILE A 148 26.81 17.40 -3.18
CA ILE A 148 26.83 18.53 -4.11
C ILE A 148 27.50 18.11 -5.43
N ASP A 149 28.67 17.47 -5.35
CA ASP A 149 29.43 17.04 -6.53
C ASP A 149 28.64 16.02 -7.37
N SER A 150 27.98 15.05 -6.72
CA SER A 150 27.19 14.04 -7.40
C SER A 150 25.97 14.64 -8.10
N ILE A 151 25.28 15.59 -7.46
CA ILE A 151 24.12 16.27 -8.07
C ILE A 151 24.54 17.09 -9.29
N GLU A 152 25.65 17.82 -9.20
CA GLU A 152 26.23 18.57 -10.31
C GLU A 152 26.58 17.66 -11.50
N GLU A 153 27.21 16.52 -11.22
CA GLU A 153 27.57 15.55 -12.25
C GLU A 153 26.33 14.92 -12.89
N ILE A 154 25.36 14.49 -12.09
CA ILE A 154 24.11 13.86 -12.57
C ILE A 154 23.32 14.83 -13.43
N ARG A 155 23.08 16.07 -12.97
CA ARG A 155 22.30 17.05 -13.74
C ARG A 155 22.98 17.40 -15.06
N THR A 156 24.30 17.52 -15.05
CA THR A 156 25.09 17.84 -16.25
C THR A 156 25.02 16.70 -17.26
N LYS A 157 25.32 15.46 -16.84
CA LYS A 157 25.30 14.30 -17.73
C LYS A 157 23.90 13.98 -18.25
N PHE A 158 22.88 14.05 -17.40
CA PHE A 158 21.50 13.83 -17.84
C PHE A 158 21.09 14.86 -18.90
N ARG A 159 21.37 16.15 -18.67
CA ARG A 159 21.02 17.22 -19.62
C ARG A 159 21.82 17.14 -20.93
N GLN A 160 23.06 16.64 -20.91
CA GLN A 160 23.84 16.37 -22.13
C GLN A 160 23.20 15.30 -23.03
N LEU A 161 22.40 14.37 -22.48
CA LEU A 161 21.69 13.38 -23.30
C LEU A 161 20.65 14.02 -24.22
N ARG A 162 20.20 15.24 -23.92
CA ARG A 162 19.29 16.02 -24.78
C ARG A 162 19.86 16.23 -26.19
N ASP A 163 21.18 16.28 -26.33
CA ASP A 163 21.84 16.45 -27.62
C ASP A 163 21.57 15.26 -28.57
N ILE A 164 21.35 14.06 -28.03
CA ILE A 164 21.07 12.84 -28.81
C ILE A 164 19.71 12.95 -29.54
N ILE A 165 18.72 13.58 -28.92
CA ILE A 165 17.35 13.73 -29.45
C ILE A 165 17.13 15.06 -30.17
N SER A 166 18.13 15.95 -30.18
CA SER A 166 18.04 17.31 -30.74
C SER A 166 17.62 17.36 -32.22
N TYR A 167 17.93 16.32 -33.00
CA TYR A 167 17.55 16.21 -34.41
C TYR A 167 16.11 15.76 -34.67
N ARG A 168 15.35 15.35 -33.63
CA ARG A 168 13.96 14.88 -33.73
C ARG A 168 12.94 15.86 -33.13
N GLN A 169 13.19 17.17 -33.23
CA GLN A 169 12.28 18.22 -32.73
C GLN A 169 10.84 18.12 -33.26
N GLU A 170 10.63 17.47 -34.39
CA GLU A 170 9.31 17.25 -35.00
C GLU A 170 8.47 16.19 -34.26
N GLU A 171 9.07 15.38 -33.38
CA GLU A 171 8.38 14.34 -32.61
C GLU A 171 8.05 14.81 -31.19
N GLU A 172 6.88 15.44 -31.05
CA GLU A 172 6.42 16.07 -29.79
C GLU A 172 6.51 15.14 -28.56
N GLN A 173 6.23 13.84 -28.73
CA GLN A 173 6.23 12.85 -27.65
C GLN A 173 7.62 12.62 -27.04
N VAL A 174 8.65 12.48 -27.87
CA VAL A 174 10.03 12.19 -27.42
C VAL A 174 10.54 13.31 -26.52
N TYR A 175 10.26 14.55 -26.94
CA TYR A 175 10.68 15.76 -26.25
C TYR A 175 9.85 16.00 -24.98
N ASN A 176 8.54 15.74 -25.02
CA ASN A 176 7.68 15.82 -23.85
C ASN A 176 8.15 14.87 -22.72
N TYR A 177 8.47 13.61 -23.05
CA TYR A 177 8.97 12.66 -22.05
C TYR A 177 10.30 13.08 -21.43
N PHE A 178 11.21 13.63 -22.25
CA PHE A 178 12.47 14.20 -21.75
C PHE A 178 12.22 15.37 -20.80
N ASN A 179 11.39 16.33 -21.21
CA ASN A 179 11.09 17.52 -20.41
C ASN A 179 10.37 17.19 -19.10
N PHE A 180 9.45 16.23 -19.10
CA PHE A 180 8.81 15.76 -17.87
C PHE A 180 9.86 15.18 -16.90
N SER A 181 10.85 14.47 -17.43
CA SER A 181 11.93 13.88 -16.65
C SER A 181 12.92 14.95 -16.15
N ASP A 182 13.28 15.94 -16.97
CA ASP A 182 14.15 17.07 -16.59
C ASP A 182 13.48 18.02 -15.57
N GLU A 183 12.19 18.30 -15.75
CA GLU A 183 11.40 19.07 -14.78
C GLU A 183 11.32 18.31 -13.44
N PHE A 184 11.08 17.00 -13.47
CA PHE A 184 11.09 16.16 -12.27
C PHE A 184 12.45 16.15 -11.57
N LEU A 185 13.54 16.01 -12.34
CA LEU A 185 14.92 16.07 -11.83
C LEU A 185 15.16 17.37 -11.07
N SER A 186 14.75 18.50 -11.66
CA SER A 186 14.90 19.84 -11.07
C SER A 186 14.16 19.94 -9.73
N TYR A 187 12.89 19.50 -9.67
CA TYR A 187 12.14 19.49 -8.42
C TYR A 187 12.74 18.57 -7.36
N ALA A 188 13.23 17.38 -7.75
CA ALA A 188 13.86 16.46 -6.81
C ALA A 188 15.14 17.06 -6.23
N ILE A 189 15.99 17.68 -7.06
CA ILE A 189 17.18 18.41 -6.62
C ILE A 189 16.81 19.50 -5.62
N LEU A 190 15.85 20.36 -5.96
CA LEU A 190 15.45 21.45 -5.08
C LEU A 190 14.89 20.94 -3.75
N GLN A 191 13.93 20.02 -3.78
CA GLN A 191 13.29 19.48 -2.57
C GLN A 191 14.34 18.92 -1.59
N HIS A 192 15.24 18.08 -2.09
CA HIS A 192 16.24 17.41 -1.28
C HIS A 192 17.37 18.34 -0.83
N SER A 193 17.76 19.30 -1.68
CA SER A 193 18.73 20.34 -1.31
C SER A 193 18.18 21.27 -0.24
N PHE A 194 16.91 21.68 -0.31
CA PHE A 194 16.27 22.46 0.75
C PHE A 194 16.15 21.69 2.07
N LEU A 195 15.83 20.39 2.01
CA LEU A 195 15.79 19.53 3.21
C LEU A 195 17.15 19.44 3.89
N LEU A 196 18.23 19.28 3.11
CA LEU A 196 19.60 19.26 3.62
C LEU A 196 20.01 20.63 4.16
N LEU A 197 19.72 21.71 3.44
CA LEU A 197 20.02 23.08 3.85
C LEU A 197 19.36 23.41 5.20
N ASN A 198 18.07 23.13 5.35
CA ASN A 198 17.34 23.35 6.59
C ASN A 198 17.93 22.56 7.76
N TYR A 199 18.37 21.31 7.52
CA TYR A 199 19.01 20.48 8.54
C TYR A 199 20.36 21.05 9.00
N LEU A 200 21.21 21.46 8.04
CA LEU A 200 22.53 22.03 8.31
C LEU A 200 22.43 23.41 8.97
N GLU A 201 21.52 24.29 8.53
CA GLU A 201 21.33 25.61 9.13
C GLU A 201 20.77 25.53 10.55
N ALA A 202 19.87 24.57 10.84
CA ALA A 202 19.30 24.41 12.17
C ALA A 202 20.31 23.87 13.19
N SER A 203 21.20 22.96 12.78
CA SER A 203 22.01 22.18 13.74
C SER A 203 23.51 22.49 13.68
N PHE A 204 24.04 22.94 12.54
CA PHE A 204 25.49 22.99 12.27
C PHE A 204 25.96 24.22 11.48
N LYS A 205 25.24 25.34 11.59
CA LYS A 205 25.43 26.56 10.78
C LYS A 205 26.89 27.05 10.68
N ASN A 206 27.62 27.05 11.80
CA ASN A 206 29.00 27.56 11.84
C ASN A 206 30.02 26.54 11.33
N GLN A 207 29.75 25.25 11.50
CA GLN A 207 30.69 24.18 11.15
C GLN A 207 30.68 23.87 9.65
N PHE A 208 29.59 24.22 8.94
CA PHE A 208 29.36 23.93 7.51
C PHE A 208 29.16 25.21 6.68
N SER A 209 29.72 26.36 7.10
CA SER A 209 29.50 27.65 6.43
C SER A 209 29.75 27.60 4.92
N ASP A 210 30.85 27.00 4.50
CA ASP A 210 31.27 26.96 3.09
C ASP A 210 30.35 26.04 2.28
N LEU A 211 30.02 24.87 2.83
CA LEU A 211 29.10 23.90 2.22
C LEU A 211 27.66 24.46 2.12
N ILE A 212 27.22 25.26 3.09
CA ILE A 212 25.94 25.96 3.05
C ILE A 212 25.91 26.98 1.90
N ILE A 213 27.03 27.67 1.64
CA ILE A 213 27.13 28.60 0.50
C ILE A 213 27.05 27.82 -0.81
N TYR A 214 27.80 26.73 -0.97
CA TYR A 214 27.73 25.89 -2.17
C TYR A 214 26.34 25.29 -2.40
N LEU A 215 25.67 24.84 -1.34
CA LEU A 215 24.31 24.30 -1.45
C LEU A 215 23.29 25.37 -1.86
N LYS A 216 23.45 26.61 -1.37
CA LYS A 216 22.63 27.76 -1.81
C LYS A 216 22.89 28.11 -3.28
N ASP A 217 24.14 28.08 -3.71
CA ASP A 217 24.50 28.31 -5.11
C ASP A 217 23.89 27.24 -6.03
N LEU A 218 23.97 25.96 -5.65
CA LEU A 218 23.29 24.86 -6.35
C LEU A 218 21.78 25.12 -6.49
N ILE A 219 21.12 25.53 -5.40
CA ILE A 219 19.67 25.86 -5.41
C ILE A 219 19.37 27.04 -6.35
N LEU A 220 20.18 28.10 -6.31
CA LEU A 220 19.97 29.29 -7.13
C LEU A 220 20.18 29.00 -8.61
N THR A 221 21.27 28.31 -8.98
CA THR A 221 21.53 27.92 -10.37
C THR A 221 20.42 27.03 -10.94
N GLU A 222 19.87 26.15 -10.11
CA GLU A 222 18.77 25.27 -10.51
C GLU A 222 17.45 26.04 -10.67
N LYS A 223 17.15 27.01 -9.80
CA LYS A 223 15.98 27.90 -9.98
C LYS A 223 16.09 28.76 -11.24
N GLU A 224 17.28 29.27 -11.54
CA GLU A 224 17.51 30.00 -12.80
C GLU A 224 17.29 29.11 -14.01
N TYR A 225 17.73 27.85 -13.95
CA TYR A 225 17.48 26.86 -14.99
C TYR A 225 15.98 26.60 -15.18
N MET A 226 15.24 26.40 -14.09
CA MET A 226 13.79 26.23 -14.11
C MET A 226 13.09 27.42 -14.77
N ALA A 227 13.47 28.64 -14.40
CA ALA A 227 12.91 29.86 -15.00
C ALA A 227 13.19 29.94 -16.50
N LYS A 228 14.40 29.60 -16.96
CA LYS A 228 14.78 29.58 -18.38
C LYS A 228 13.99 28.57 -19.21
N ASN A 229 13.62 27.43 -18.62
CA ASN A 229 12.85 26.38 -19.30
C ASN A 229 11.33 26.48 -19.07
N GLY A 230 10.86 27.53 -18.36
CA GLY A 230 9.43 27.75 -18.11
C GLY A 230 8.82 26.81 -17.06
N TYR A 231 9.64 26.19 -16.21
CA TYR A 231 9.18 25.36 -15.10
C TYR A 231 8.71 26.26 -13.95
N VAL A 232 7.59 25.88 -13.32
CA VAL A 232 6.97 26.68 -12.26
C VAL A 232 7.65 26.44 -10.91
N ASP A 233 7.92 27.50 -10.15
CA ASP A 233 8.49 27.43 -8.80
C ASP A 233 7.54 28.06 -7.77
N LEU A 234 7.72 27.74 -6.49
CA LEU A 234 6.95 28.29 -5.40
C LEU A 234 7.24 29.79 -5.21
N ILE A 235 6.17 30.58 -5.07
CA ILE A 235 6.24 32.03 -4.85
C ILE A 235 5.56 32.35 -3.52
N GLN A 236 6.29 33.01 -2.62
CA GLN A 236 5.76 33.39 -1.32
C GLN A 236 4.56 34.33 -1.49
N GLY A 237 3.42 33.98 -0.90
CA GLY A 237 2.18 34.77 -0.96
C GLY A 237 1.26 34.47 -2.16
N ASP A 238 1.71 33.74 -3.17
CA ASP A 238 0.88 33.39 -4.34
C ASP A 238 0.23 32.00 -4.18
N LYS A 239 -1.01 31.98 -3.69
CA LYS A 239 -1.75 30.73 -3.47
C LYS A 239 -2.05 29.98 -4.77
N GLU A 240 -2.37 30.68 -5.85
CA GLU A 240 -2.81 30.04 -7.10
C GLU A 240 -1.62 29.39 -7.80
N ASN A 241 -0.50 30.11 -7.92
CA ASN A 241 0.73 29.55 -8.45
C ASN A 241 1.19 28.34 -7.63
N ASN A 242 1.21 28.47 -6.29
CA ASN A 242 1.68 27.37 -5.44
C ASN A 242 0.79 26.12 -5.57
N GLN A 243 -0.53 26.27 -5.77
CA GLN A 243 -1.39 25.12 -6.09
C GLN A 243 -1.03 24.46 -7.42
N LYS A 244 -0.73 25.25 -8.46
CA LYS A 244 -0.29 24.74 -9.76
C LYS A 244 1.03 23.98 -9.66
N VAL A 245 2.01 24.52 -8.94
CA VAL A 245 3.31 23.88 -8.69
C VAL A 245 3.12 22.51 -8.00
N ILE A 246 2.34 22.47 -6.92
CA ILE A 246 2.07 21.22 -6.20
C ILE A 246 1.34 20.20 -7.09
N TYR A 247 0.32 20.64 -7.85
CA TYR A 247 -0.37 19.77 -8.78
C TYR A 247 0.55 19.21 -9.87
N ARG A 248 1.39 20.06 -10.46
CA ARG A 248 2.38 19.67 -11.49
C ARG A 248 3.35 18.63 -10.95
N HIS A 249 3.93 18.89 -9.78
CA HIS A 249 4.83 17.96 -9.11
C HIS A 249 4.15 16.61 -8.81
N LEU A 250 2.88 16.61 -8.37
CA LEU A 250 2.11 15.38 -8.17
C LEU A 250 1.89 14.59 -9.47
N MET A 251 1.65 15.26 -10.60
CA MET A 251 1.49 14.60 -11.90
C MET A 251 2.80 13.99 -12.38
N LEU A 252 3.92 14.72 -12.27
CA LEU A 252 5.24 14.21 -12.61
C LEU A 252 5.60 12.98 -11.77
N ASN A 253 5.34 13.00 -10.46
CA ASN A 253 5.53 11.83 -9.61
C ASN A 253 4.70 10.62 -10.07
N LYS A 254 3.43 10.82 -10.43
CA LYS A 254 2.58 9.74 -10.95
C LYS A 254 3.10 9.19 -12.28
N TYR A 255 3.62 10.06 -13.14
CA TYR A 255 4.21 9.68 -14.42
C TYR A 255 5.49 8.85 -14.22
N ILE A 256 6.43 9.32 -13.39
CA ILE A 256 7.67 8.58 -13.12
C ILE A 256 7.40 7.24 -12.42
N GLU A 257 6.38 7.16 -11.56
CA GLU A 257 6.03 5.92 -10.89
C GLU A 257 5.21 4.94 -11.73
N SER A 258 4.66 5.33 -12.89
CA SER A 258 3.65 4.53 -13.60
C SER A 258 4.16 3.13 -13.94
N ASP A 259 5.42 3.01 -14.34
CA ASP A 259 5.97 1.76 -14.87
C ASP A 259 6.50 0.85 -13.74
N LEU A 260 6.69 1.43 -12.55
CA LEU A 260 6.90 0.65 -11.33
C LEU A 260 5.58 0.09 -10.80
N ILE A 261 4.44 0.70 -11.13
CA ILE A 261 3.12 0.26 -10.67
C ILE A 261 2.69 -0.94 -11.48
N LEU A 262 2.40 -2.03 -10.77
CA LEU A 262 1.96 -3.25 -11.39
C LEU A 262 0.47 -3.16 -11.73
N ASN A 263 0.15 -3.44 -13.00
CA ASN A 263 -1.24 -3.53 -13.44
C ASN A 263 -1.90 -4.71 -12.72
N SER A 264 -3.05 -4.42 -12.11
CA SER A 264 -3.71 -5.34 -11.21
C SER A 264 -5.19 -5.43 -11.60
N THR A 265 -5.56 -6.51 -12.29
CA THR A 265 -6.98 -6.75 -12.64
C THR A 265 -7.64 -7.55 -11.52
N LYS A 266 -8.46 -6.88 -10.70
CA LYS A 266 -9.21 -7.53 -9.63
C LYS A 266 -10.34 -8.37 -10.21
N LYS A 267 -10.29 -9.68 -10.01
CA LYS A 267 -11.40 -10.61 -10.30
C LYS A 267 -11.80 -11.34 -9.03
N ARG A 268 -13.06 -11.75 -8.93
CA ARG A 268 -13.48 -12.69 -7.87
C ARG A 268 -12.73 -14.01 -8.06
N ASP A 269 -12.25 -14.62 -6.98
CA ASP A 269 -11.48 -15.86 -7.09
C ASP A 269 -12.36 -16.99 -7.63
N GLY A 270 -11.95 -17.60 -8.76
CA GLY A 270 -12.74 -18.59 -9.48
C GLY A 270 -13.05 -19.83 -8.64
N ASP A 271 -12.09 -20.23 -7.79
CA ASP A 271 -12.22 -21.37 -6.88
C ASP A 271 -13.35 -21.14 -5.86
N GLY A 272 -13.45 -19.92 -5.31
CA GLY A 272 -14.52 -19.54 -4.39
C GLY A 272 -15.90 -19.53 -5.06
N VAL A 273 -15.98 -19.04 -6.30
CA VAL A 273 -17.23 -19.01 -7.09
C VAL A 273 -17.69 -20.43 -7.44
N LEU A 274 -16.79 -21.31 -7.88
CA LEU A 274 -17.11 -22.70 -8.21
C LEU A 274 -17.64 -23.46 -6.99
N VAL A 275 -16.97 -23.32 -5.84
CA VAL A 275 -17.40 -23.96 -4.61
C VAL A 275 -18.76 -23.41 -4.16
N GLN A 276 -18.99 -22.11 -4.24
CA GLN A 276 -20.29 -21.50 -3.96
C GLN A 276 -21.39 -22.10 -4.85
N GLN A 277 -21.11 -22.31 -6.14
CA GLN A 277 -22.05 -22.96 -7.08
C GLN A 277 -22.31 -24.44 -6.74
N ILE A 278 -21.30 -25.18 -6.27
CA ILE A 278 -21.46 -26.56 -5.79
C ILE A 278 -22.39 -26.60 -4.58
N TYR A 279 -22.19 -25.71 -3.60
CA TYR A 279 -23.08 -25.61 -2.43
C TYR A 279 -24.49 -25.19 -2.81
N TYR A 280 -24.65 -24.27 -3.77
CA TYR A 280 -25.96 -23.88 -4.29
C TYR A 280 -26.67 -25.03 -5.03
N SER A 281 -25.90 -25.85 -5.73
CA SER A 281 -26.39 -27.06 -6.40
C SER A 281 -26.80 -28.13 -5.40
N LEU A 282 -26.00 -28.36 -4.35
CA LEU A 282 -26.35 -29.24 -3.21
C LEU A 282 -27.62 -28.77 -2.52
N ALA A 283 -27.73 -27.48 -2.19
CA ALA A 283 -28.93 -26.91 -1.56
C ALA A 283 -30.17 -27.11 -2.44
N ALA A 284 -30.06 -26.90 -3.76
CA ALA A 284 -31.15 -27.13 -4.70
C ALA A 284 -31.53 -28.63 -4.78
N GLY A 285 -30.53 -29.52 -4.81
CA GLY A 285 -30.72 -30.97 -4.83
C GLY A 285 -31.43 -31.49 -3.59
N THR A 286 -30.93 -31.18 -2.39
CA THR A 286 -31.54 -31.58 -1.11
C THR A 286 -32.96 -31.04 -0.97
N SER A 287 -33.21 -29.80 -1.39
CA SER A 287 -34.55 -29.21 -1.35
C SER A 287 -35.52 -29.91 -2.33
N MET A 288 -35.02 -30.32 -3.51
CA MET A 288 -35.82 -31.09 -4.46
C MET A 288 -36.12 -32.51 -3.96
N ILE A 289 -35.15 -33.18 -3.34
CA ILE A 289 -35.35 -34.48 -2.69
C ILE A 289 -36.44 -34.37 -1.63
N PHE A 290 -36.38 -33.36 -0.75
CA PHE A 290 -37.43 -33.11 0.25
C PHE A 290 -38.82 -32.97 -0.38
N ALA A 291 -38.95 -32.11 -1.40
CA ALA A 291 -40.24 -31.91 -2.05
C ALA A 291 -40.78 -33.17 -2.74
N THR A 292 -39.87 -33.97 -3.29
CA THR A 292 -40.20 -35.22 -3.98
C THR A 292 -40.68 -36.29 -3.00
N ILE A 293 -40.04 -36.38 -1.82
CA ILE A 293 -40.47 -37.27 -0.73
C ILE A 293 -41.87 -36.91 -0.25
N VAL A 294 -42.14 -35.62 -0.04
CA VAL A 294 -43.48 -35.15 0.38
C VAL A 294 -44.52 -35.45 -0.71
N ALA A 295 -44.21 -35.14 -1.97
CA ALA A 295 -45.09 -35.43 -3.09
C ALA A 295 -45.43 -36.93 -3.18
N PHE A 296 -44.42 -37.81 -3.19
CA PHE A 296 -44.65 -39.26 -3.28
C PHE A 296 -45.36 -39.84 -2.05
N SER A 297 -45.05 -39.35 -0.85
CA SER A 297 -45.72 -39.84 0.38
C SER A 297 -47.20 -39.51 0.38
N PHE A 298 -47.58 -38.29 -0.02
CA PHE A 298 -48.98 -37.88 -0.12
C PHE A 298 -49.68 -38.54 -1.32
N GLN A 299 -48.97 -38.75 -2.42
CA GLN A 299 -49.48 -39.46 -3.59
C GLN A 299 -49.79 -40.94 -3.27
N GLN A 300 -48.91 -41.60 -2.51
CA GLN A 300 -49.13 -42.98 -2.06
C GLN A 300 -50.31 -43.09 -1.09
N LYS A 301 -50.49 -42.11 -0.20
CA LYS A 301 -51.53 -42.14 0.84
C LYS A 301 -52.91 -41.71 0.37
N TYR A 302 -53.00 -40.68 -0.48
CA TYR A 302 -54.28 -40.07 -0.89
C TYR A 302 -54.61 -40.27 -2.38
N GLY A 303 -53.77 -41.00 -3.13
CA GLY A 303 -53.96 -41.25 -4.56
C GLY A 303 -53.64 -40.05 -5.46
N ASN A 304 -53.80 -40.23 -6.77
CA ASN A 304 -53.56 -39.19 -7.76
C ASN A 304 -54.78 -38.25 -7.84
N PHE A 305 -54.57 -36.92 -7.79
CA PHE A 305 -55.59 -35.87 -7.96
C PHE A 305 -56.61 -35.65 -6.84
N THR A 306 -56.18 -35.72 -5.58
CA THR A 306 -57.02 -35.31 -4.44
C THR A 306 -56.66 -33.92 -3.91
N MET A 307 -57.65 -33.21 -3.36
CA MET A 307 -57.43 -31.85 -2.82
C MET A 307 -56.35 -31.80 -1.72
N PRO A 308 -56.22 -32.80 -0.82
CA PRO A 308 -55.11 -32.88 0.12
C PRO A 308 -53.72 -32.99 -0.54
N LEU A 309 -53.61 -33.72 -1.66
CA LEU A 309 -52.36 -33.80 -2.42
C LEU A 309 -51.99 -32.44 -3.03
N PHE A 310 -52.96 -31.73 -3.61
CA PHE A 310 -52.73 -30.41 -4.19
C PHE A 310 -52.22 -29.40 -3.14
N VAL A 311 -52.87 -29.36 -1.97
CA VAL A 311 -52.44 -28.50 -0.86
C VAL A 311 -51.04 -28.89 -0.37
N ALA A 312 -50.75 -30.18 -0.23
CA ALA A 312 -49.43 -30.66 0.16
C ALA A 312 -48.34 -30.28 -0.85
N LEU A 313 -48.62 -30.34 -2.15
CA LEU A 313 -47.68 -29.94 -3.20
C LEU A 313 -47.36 -28.44 -3.16
N VAL A 314 -48.36 -27.58 -2.97
CA VAL A 314 -48.16 -26.12 -2.85
C VAL A 314 -47.33 -25.79 -1.60
N ILE A 315 -47.68 -26.35 -0.45
CA ILE A 315 -46.92 -26.14 0.80
C ILE A 315 -45.50 -26.67 0.65
N SER A 316 -45.33 -27.85 0.07
CA SER A 316 -44.02 -28.46 -0.17
C SER A 316 -43.16 -27.60 -1.11
N TYR A 317 -43.75 -26.96 -2.12
CA TYR A 317 -43.04 -26.06 -3.02
C TYR A 317 -42.54 -24.81 -2.29
N ILE A 318 -43.37 -24.19 -1.45
CA ILE A 318 -42.97 -23.02 -0.65
C ILE A 318 -41.88 -23.42 0.36
N LEU A 319 -42.04 -24.54 1.06
CA LEU A 319 -41.06 -25.05 2.02
C LEU A 319 -39.73 -25.39 1.34
N LYS A 320 -39.76 -26.01 0.15
CA LYS A 320 -38.57 -26.27 -0.66
C LYS A 320 -37.79 -24.98 -0.91
N ASP A 321 -38.46 -23.91 -1.31
CA ASP A 321 -37.78 -22.64 -1.58
C ASP A 321 -37.19 -22.01 -0.30
N ARG A 322 -37.88 -22.11 0.84
CA ARG A 322 -37.34 -21.64 2.14
C ARG A 322 -36.16 -22.46 2.63
N ILE A 323 -36.21 -23.78 2.51
CA ILE A 323 -35.10 -24.68 2.85
C ILE A 323 -33.88 -24.39 1.97
N LYS A 324 -34.10 -24.18 0.66
CA LYS A 324 -33.05 -23.80 -0.29
C LYS A 324 -32.40 -22.47 0.08
N GLU A 325 -33.19 -21.43 0.40
CA GLU A 325 -32.67 -20.14 0.83
C GLU A 325 -31.87 -20.26 2.13
N LEU A 326 -32.43 -20.91 3.16
CA LEU A 326 -31.75 -21.12 4.44
C LEU A 326 -30.42 -21.86 4.27
N MET A 327 -30.37 -22.91 3.45
CA MET A 327 -29.13 -23.62 3.15
C MET A 327 -28.12 -22.76 2.39
N ARG A 328 -28.57 -21.92 1.44
CA ARG A 328 -27.68 -20.98 0.75
C ARG A 328 -27.03 -19.99 1.72
N PHE A 329 -27.81 -19.43 2.64
CA PHE A 329 -27.30 -18.52 3.67
C PHE A 329 -26.31 -19.24 4.61
N TYR A 330 -26.68 -20.43 5.08
CA TYR A 330 -25.82 -21.23 5.96
C TYR A 330 -24.48 -21.61 5.30
N PHE A 331 -24.50 -22.05 4.04
CA PHE A 331 -23.27 -22.39 3.32
C PHE A 331 -22.43 -21.16 2.95
N ALA A 332 -23.06 -20.04 2.58
CA ALA A 332 -22.34 -18.79 2.35
C ALA A 332 -21.58 -18.32 3.60
N GLY A 333 -22.17 -18.48 4.79
CA GLY A 333 -21.52 -18.17 6.06
C GLY A 333 -20.38 -19.13 6.44
N LYS A 334 -20.45 -20.41 6.05
CA LYS A 334 -19.45 -21.44 6.40
C LYS A 334 -18.23 -21.45 5.47
N LEU A 335 -18.33 -20.84 4.29
CA LEU A 335 -17.25 -20.74 3.30
C LEU A 335 -16.11 -19.78 3.67
N GLY A 336 -16.39 -18.81 4.56
CA GLY A 336 -15.49 -17.67 4.83
C GLY A 336 -14.05 -18.05 5.19
N GLY A 337 -13.81 -19.15 5.90
CA GLY A 337 -12.48 -19.44 6.45
C GLY A 337 -11.43 -20.07 5.52
N LYS A 338 -11.79 -20.67 4.38
CA LYS A 338 -10.83 -21.45 3.55
C LYS A 338 -10.49 -20.85 2.19
N TYR A 339 -11.32 -19.94 1.70
CA TYR A 339 -11.18 -19.39 0.36
C TYR A 339 -10.84 -17.91 0.40
N PHE A 340 -10.31 -17.40 -0.71
CA PHE A 340 -10.06 -15.99 -0.91
C PHE A 340 -11.22 -15.34 -1.66
N ASP A 341 -11.54 -14.09 -1.32
CA ASP A 341 -12.64 -13.35 -1.93
C ASP A 341 -12.23 -12.80 -3.31
N HIS A 342 -10.99 -12.32 -3.42
CA HIS A 342 -10.44 -11.70 -4.63
C HIS A 342 -9.12 -12.33 -5.05
N LYS A 343 -8.90 -12.41 -6.36
CA LYS A 343 -7.61 -12.72 -6.98
C LYS A 343 -7.24 -11.62 -7.97
N THR A 344 -6.04 -11.11 -7.83
CA THR A 344 -5.47 -10.06 -8.66
C THR A 344 -4.25 -10.63 -9.35
N ALA A 345 -4.24 -10.66 -10.68
CA ALA A 345 -3.02 -11.00 -11.42
C ALA A 345 -2.05 -9.81 -11.38
N ILE A 346 -0.76 -10.12 -11.26
CA ILE A 346 0.33 -9.14 -11.36
C ILE A 346 0.97 -9.34 -12.74
N SER A 347 1.09 -8.28 -13.53
CA SER A 347 1.74 -8.33 -14.84
C SER A 347 2.72 -7.17 -15.12
N ILE A 348 3.76 -7.47 -15.89
CA ILE A 348 4.76 -6.55 -16.46
C ILE A 348 4.62 -6.62 -17.97
N LYS A 349 4.47 -5.50 -18.70
CA LYS A 349 4.33 -5.51 -20.18
C LYS A 349 3.34 -6.59 -20.67
N ASP A 350 2.23 -6.75 -19.94
CA ASP A 350 1.19 -7.79 -20.12
C ASP A 350 1.62 -9.26 -19.89
N GLU A 351 2.87 -9.52 -19.54
CA GLU A 351 3.34 -10.81 -19.04
C GLU A 351 3.02 -11.00 -17.56
N LYS A 352 2.41 -12.13 -17.21
CA LYS A 352 2.03 -12.42 -15.82
C LYS A 352 3.25 -12.86 -15.01
N VAL A 353 3.56 -12.11 -13.96
CA VAL A 353 4.70 -12.38 -13.05
C VAL A 353 4.27 -12.86 -11.66
N GLY A 354 2.96 -12.95 -11.41
CA GLY A 354 2.45 -13.48 -10.16
C GLY A 354 0.96 -13.23 -9.96
N TRP A 355 0.53 -13.38 -8.71
CA TRP A 355 -0.82 -13.05 -8.28
C TRP A 355 -0.89 -12.76 -6.78
N ILE A 356 -1.94 -12.03 -6.41
CA ILE A 356 -2.32 -11.73 -5.03
C ILE A 356 -3.73 -12.24 -4.81
N LYS A 357 -3.95 -13.00 -3.75
CA LYS A 357 -5.27 -13.39 -3.26
C LYS A 357 -5.56 -12.68 -1.94
N GLU A 358 -6.77 -12.18 -1.76
CA GLU A 358 -7.19 -11.43 -0.57
C GLU A 358 -8.53 -11.96 -0.05
N ALA A 359 -8.65 -12.11 1.27
CA ALA A 359 -9.87 -12.53 1.96
C ALA A 359 -10.07 -11.66 3.21
N VAL A 360 -11.31 -11.31 3.54
CA VAL A 360 -11.64 -10.68 4.81
C VAL A 360 -12.77 -11.41 5.49
N ASP A 361 -12.59 -11.74 6.77
CA ASP A 361 -13.60 -12.43 7.56
C ASP A 361 -13.78 -11.74 8.91
N PHE A 362 -15.01 -11.76 9.42
CA PHE A 362 -15.33 -11.29 10.76
C PHE A 362 -15.41 -12.52 11.66
N ILE A 363 -14.47 -12.64 12.59
CA ILE A 363 -14.31 -13.82 13.43
C ILE A 363 -14.50 -13.45 14.90
N THR A 364 -14.66 -14.50 15.70
CA THR A 364 -14.78 -14.47 17.15
C THR A 364 -13.50 -15.02 17.78
N ASP A 365 -13.27 -14.72 19.06
CA ASP A 365 -12.06 -15.11 19.81
C ASP A 365 -11.74 -16.62 19.68
N ASP A 366 -12.75 -17.49 19.65
CA ASP A 366 -12.60 -18.96 19.53
C ASP A 366 -11.94 -19.41 18.21
N LYS A 367 -11.92 -18.54 17.20
CA LYS A 367 -11.30 -18.82 15.89
C LYS A 367 -9.94 -18.17 15.72
N VAL A 368 -9.47 -17.43 16.72
CA VAL A 368 -8.14 -16.83 16.72
C VAL A 368 -7.14 -17.84 17.29
N PRO A 369 -5.97 -18.05 16.65
CA PRO A 369 -4.93 -18.90 17.22
C PRO A 369 -4.48 -18.42 18.62
N GLU A 370 -4.21 -19.35 19.53
CA GLU A 370 -3.81 -19.03 20.92
C GLU A 370 -2.56 -18.14 20.97
N GLU A 371 -1.57 -18.40 20.10
CA GLU A 371 -0.37 -17.57 19.96
C GLU A 371 -0.71 -16.09 19.72
N VAL A 372 -1.69 -15.81 18.87
CA VAL A 372 -2.12 -14.44 18.53
C VAL A 372 -2.85 -13.79 19.71
N LEU A 373 -3.64 -14.56 20.46
CA LEU A 373 -4.29 -14.07 21.68
C LEU A 373 -3.27 -13.76 22.79
N ASN A 374 -2.22 -14.57 22.91
CA ASN A 374 -1.13 -14.32 23.84
C ASN A 374 -0.38 -13.03 23.48
N ILE A 375 -0.02 -12.85 22.19
CA ILE A 375 0.61 -11.60 21.70
C ILE A 375 -0.31 -10.39 21.89
N ARG A 376 -1.63 -10.55 21.73
CA ARG A 376 -2.62 -9.49 21.98
C ARG A 376 -2.52 -8.96 23.41
N SER A 377 -2.14 -9.80 24.37
CA SER A 377 -1.83 -9.48 25.77
C SER A 377 -2.77 -8.40 26.31
N ARG A 378 -4.02 -8.80 26.60
CA ARG A 378 -5.07 -7.91 27.09
C ARG A 378 -4.74 -7.49 28.53
N SER A 379 -5.05 -6.24 28.89
CA SER A 379 -5.03 -5.86 30.30
C SER A 379 -6.13 -6.59 31.05
N ALA A 380 -5.95 -6.82 32.36
CA ALA A 380 -6.95 -7.52 33.18
C ALA A 380 -8.36 -6.91 33.05
N LEU A 381 -8.46 -5.58 32.97
CA LEU A 381 -9.74 -4.89 32.82
C LEU A 381 -10.39 -5.16 31.44
N LEU A 382 -9.59 -5.10 30.36
CA LEU A 382 -10.07 -5.41 29.01
C LEU A 382 -10.46 -6.88 28.87
N GLU A 383 -9.80 -7.78 29.60
CA GLU A 383 -10.13 -9.19 29.64
C GLU A 383 -11.51 -9.44 30.27
N VAL A 384 -11.82 -8.71 31.35
CA VAL A 384 -13.13 -8.75 32.00
C VAL A 384 -14.22 -8.20 31.07
N GLU A 385 -13.98 -7.04 30.44
CA GLU A 385 -14.92 -6.46 29.47
C GLU A 385 -15.14 -7.41 28.27
N ASN A 386 -14.06 -8.01 27.76
CA ASN A 386 -14.11 -8.94 26.65
C ASN A 386 -14.95 -10.17 26.96
N LYS A 387 -14.88 -10.73 28.18
CA LYS A 387 -15.74 -11.86 28.58
C LYS A 387 -17.24 -11.55 28.51
N ILE A 388 -17.61 -10.27 28.64
CA ILE A 388 -19.02 -9.82 28.65
C ILE A 388 -19.46 -9.43 27.24
N HIS A 389 -18.61 -8.73 26.51
CA HIS A 389 -19.01 -8.02 25.29
C HIS A 389 -18.36 -8.53 23.99
N ASN A 390 -17.32 -9.37 24.08
CA ASN A 390 -16.48 -9.89 22.99
C ASN A 390 -15.98 -8.78 22.02
N GLU A 391 -14.66 -8.55 22.02
CA GLU A 391 -13.98 -7.77 20.99
C GLU A 391 -14.38 -8.28 19.60
N LYS A 392 -14.55 -7.34 18.67
CA LYS A 392 -14.83 -7.68 17.28
C LYS A 392 -13.51 -7.80 16.54
N ILE A 393 -13.32 -8.93 15.86
CA ILE A 393 -12.06 -9.23 15.19
C ILE A 393 -12.30 -9.30 13.68
N ILE A 394 -11.55 -8.49 12.94
CA ILE A 394 -11.45 -8.61 11.49
C ILE A 394 -10.18 -9.39 11.18
N LEU A 395 -10.32 -10.53 10.52
CA LEU A 395 -9.23 -11.30 9.95
C LEU A 395 -9.09 -10.95 8.47
N TYR A 396 -8.04 -10.23 8.12
CA TYR A 396 -7.67 -9.96 6.74
C TYR A 396 -6.50 -10.85 6.33
N ARG A 397 -6.71 -11.66 5.30
CA ARG A 397 -5.74 -12.65 4.81
C ARG A 397 -5.29 -12.27 3.42
N LYS A 398 -3.99 -12.35 3.20
CA LYS A 398 -3.37 -12.07 1.91
C LYS A 398 -2.39 -13.16 1.57
N LYS A 399 -2.53 -13.74 0.38
CA LYS A 399 -1.56 -14.68 -0.17
C LYS A 399 -0.96 -14.11 -1.43
N VAL A 400 0.36 -13.98 -1.45
CA VAL A 400 1.13 -13.44 -2.58
C VAL A 400 1.97 -14.54 -3.16
N ARG A 401 1.92 -14.70 -4.47
CA ARG A 401 2.84 -15.54 -5.22
C ARG A 401 3.54 -14.72 -6.28
N LEU A 402 4.86 -14.76 -6.25
CA LEU A 402 5.74 -14.19 -7.26
C LEU A 402 6.42 -15.35 -7.96
N ASP A 403 6.20 -15.48 -9.26
CA ASP A 403 6.89 -16.50 -10.02
C ASP A 403 8.33 -15.99 -10.28
N ASN A 404 9.35 -16.80 -10.00
CA ASN A 404 10.76 -16.48 -10.28
C ASN A 404 10.98 -16.70 -11.77
N ILE A 405 10.46 -15.77 -12.56
CA ILE A 405 10.56 -15.85 -14.00
C ILE A 405 11.72 -14.95 -14.39
N ASN A 406 12.52 -15.43 -15.33
CA ASN A 406 13.41 -14.65 -16.19
C ASN A 406 12.75 -13.38 -16.81
N ALA A 407 11.46 -13.10 -16.56
CA ALA A 407 10.73 -11.87 -16.85
C ALA A 407 10.89 -10.76 -15.79
N MET A 408 11.34 -11.06 -14.55
CA MET A 408 11.83 -10.05 -13.59
C MET A 408 13.31 -9.70 -13.80
N LYS A 409 13.97 -10.44 -14.69
CA LYS A 409 15.25 -10.10 -15.32
C LYS A 409 14.95 -9.60 -16.75
N GLU A 410 14.32 -8.44 -16.89
CA GLU A 410 14.53 -7.73 -18.15
C GLU A 410 16.04 -7.45 -18.26
N GLU A 411 16.61 -7.48 -19.47
CA GLU A 411 18.07 -7.45 -19.76
C GLU A 411 18.83 -6.26 -19.13
N THR A 412 18.12 -5.35 -18.46
CA THR A 412 18.53 -3.97 -18.16
C THR A 412 18.60 -3.66 -16.65
N TYR A 413 17.73 -4.24 -15.80
CA TYR A 413 17.78 -4.08 -14.33
C TYR A 413 17.33 -5.34 -13.59
N SER A 414 17.96 -5.62 -12.44
CA SER A 414 17.52 -6.67 -11.52
C SER A 414 16.58 -6.09 -10.45
N PHE A 415 15.35 -6.59 -10.38
CA PHE A 415 14.38 -6.22 -9.35
C PHE A 415 14.39 -7.24 -8.21
N GLU A 416 14.59 -6.80 -6.98
CA GLU A 416 14.58 -7.68 -5.80
C GLU A 416 13.20 -8.29 -5.50
N GLY A 417 12.13 -7.72 -6.07
CA GLY A 417 10.74 -8.13 -5.84
C GLY A 417 9.77 -6.95 -5.84
N ILE A 418 8.73 -7.00 -5.00
CA ILE A 418 7.63 -6.02 -4.98
C ILE A 418 7.39 -5.41 -3.59
N ASN A 419 6.89 -4.19 -3.59
CA ASN A 419 6.27 -3.54 -2.44
C ASN A 419 4.74 -3.60 -2.60
N ASP A 420 4.06 -4.09 -1.57
CA ASP A 420 2.61 -3.97 -1.44
C ASP A 420 2.28 -2.90 -0.43
N ILE A 421 1.65 -1.82 -0.90
CA ILE A 421 1.29 -0.65 -0.11
C ILE A 421 -0.21 -0.69 0.14
N VAL A 422 -0.58 -1.13 1.34
CA VAL A 422 -1.97 -1.24 1.79
C VAL A 422 -2.35 0.01 2.56
N ASN A 423 -3.30 0.76 2.00
CA ASN A 423 -3.92 1.92 2.65
C ASN A 423 -5.24 1.50 3.28
N PHE A 424 -5.31 1.51 4.61
CA PHE A 424 -6.52 1.24 5.38
C PHE A 424 -7.17 2.55 5.84
N ASN A 425 -8.36 2.84 5.31
CA ASN A 425 -9.15 4.00 5.68
C ASN A 425 -10.09 3.68 6.84
N ILE A 426 -9.93 4.38 7.97
CA ILE A 426 -10.72 4.16 9.18
C ILE A 426 -11.96 5.06 9.29
N THR A 427 -12.32 5.84 8.26
CA THR A 427 -13.41 6.82 8.32
C THR A 427 -14.72 6.22 8.83
N ARG A 428 -15.11 5.03 8.34
CA ARG A 428 -16.36 4.37 8.78
C ARG A 428 -16.30 3.86 10.21
N ILE A 429 -15.11 3.52 10.70
CA ILE A 429 -14.89 3.13 12.10
C ILE A 429 -14.95 4.39 12.97
N ALA A 430 -14.26 5.46 12.57
CA ALA A 430 -14.23 6.75 13.27
C ALA A 430 -15.62 7.41 13.37
N GLN A 431 -16.47 7.24 12.36
CA GLN A 431 -17.86 7.73 12.38
C GLN A 431 -18.72 7.15 13.51
N ARG A 432 -18.33 6.00 14.07
CA ARG A 432 -19.03 5.32 15.17
C ARG A 432 -18.47 5.67 16.54
N MET A 433 -17.44 6.51 16.61
CA MET A 433 -16.86 6.97 17.85
C MET A 433 -17.66 8.12 18.44
N ASP A 434 -17.62 8.24 19.76
CA ASP A 434 -18.26 9.34 20.47
C ASP A 434 -17.49 10.67 20.26
N ASN A 435 -17.94 11.72 20.95
CA ASN A 435 -17.23 13.00 20.94
C ASN A 435 -15.77 12.81 21.38
N PRO A 436 -14.81 13.42 20.66
CA PRO A 436 -13.38 13.20 20.87
C PRO A 436 -12.88 13.75 22.20
N HIS A 437 -13.62 14.67 22.82
CA HIS A 437 -13.28 15.26 24.11
C HIS A 437 -14.40 15.04 25.12
N ILE A 438 -14.01 14.68 26.34
CA ILE A 438 -14.88 14.55 27.50
C ILE A 438 -14.37 15.52 28.58
N THR A 439 -15.29 16.23 29.21
CA THR A 439 -14.97 17.06 30.37
C THR A 439 -14.88 16.18 31.62
N GLY A 440 -13.68 16.09 32.19
CA GLY A 440 -13.45 15.60 33.53
C GLY A 440 -13.35 16.75 34.53
N TYR A 441 -13.43 16.44 35.81
CA TYR A 441 -13.23 17.40 36.89
C TYR A 441 -12.12 16.89 37.80
N THR A 442 -11.17 17.76 38.14
CA THR A 442 -10.13 17.48 39.13
C THR A 442 -10.08 18.61 40.16
N LEU A 443 -9.35 18.41 41.25
CA LEU A 443 -9.05 19.46 42.21
C LEU A 443 -7.67 20.03 41.93
N SER A 444 -7.55 21.36 41.92
CA SER A 444 -6.27 22.04 41.75
C SER A 444 -5.33 21.75 42.93
N GLU A 445 -4.18 21.12 42.67
CA GLU A 445 -3.14 20.90 43.69
C GLU A 445 -2.42 22.19 44.11
N LEU A 446 -2.52 23.25 43.28
CA LEU A 446 -1.90 24.56 43.49
C LEU A 446 -2.75 25.50 44.38
N SER A 447 -4.00 25.13 44.65
CA SER A 447 -4.92 25.89 45.48
C SER A 447 -5.08 25.23 46.85
N SER A 448 -4.69 25.94 47.91
CA SER A 448 -4.85 25.49 49.31
C SER A 448 -6.32 25.25 49.75
N LYS A 449 -7.30 25.50 48.87
CA LYS A 449 -8.73 25.24 49.11
C LYS A 449 -9.35 24.18 48.18
N GLY A 450 -8.57 23.52 47.31
CA GLY A 450 -9.08 22.48 46.41
C GLY A 450 -10.22 22.97 45.52
N GLN A 451 -9.95 23.95 44.64
CA GLN A 451 -10.95 24.40 43.67
C GLN A 451 -11.15 23.34 42.58
N VAL A 452 -12.40 23.16 42.16
CA VAL A 452 -12.76 22.26 41.06
C VAL A 452 -12.30 22.89 39.74
N GLU A 453 -11.41 22.20 39.04
CA GLU A 453 -10.95 22.54 37.70
C GLU A 453 -11.56 21.59 36.68
N MET A 454 -12.04 22.15 35.57
CA MET A 454 -12.50 21.36 34.42
C MET A 454 -11.30 20.99 33.55
N VAL A 455 -11.11 19.70 33.35
CA VAL A 455 -10.07 19.16 32.47
C VAL A 455 -10.75 18.59 31.24
N LEU A 456 -10.43 19.16 30.07
CA LEU A 456 -10.85 18.59 28.80
C LEU A 456 -9.91 17.43 28.45
N ALA A 457 -10.41 16.21 28.51
CA ALA A 457 -9.64 14.99 28.28
C ALA A 457 -10.03 14.34 26.96
N ASP A 458 -9.05 13.73 26.30
CA ASP A 458 -9.21 13.05 25.03
C ASP A 458 -9.83 11.66 25.21
N LYS A 459 -10.95 11.41 24.52
CA LYS A 459 -11.55 10.08 24.42
C LYS A 459 -10.95 9.34 23.23
N VAL A 460 -10.02 8.43 23.52
CA VAL A 460 -9.34 7.59 22.52
C VAL A 460 -9.88 6.17 22.49
N TYR A 461 -9.83 5.55 21.31
CA TYR A 461 -10.10 4.14 21.08
C TYR A 461 -8.82 3.49 20.59
N TYR A 462 -8.50 2.31 21.14
CA TYR A 462 -7.34 1.53 20.74
C TYR A 462 -7.75 0.44 19.76
N LEU A 463 -7.21 0.49 18.54
CA LEU A 463 -7.29 -0.62 17.60
C LEU A 463 -5.96 -1.37 17.63
N ASN A 464 -5.98 -2.66 17.94
CA ASN A 464 -4.76 -3.48 17.96
C ASN A 464 -4.70 -4.30 16.68
N VAL A 465 -3.56 -4.28 16.01
CA VAL A 465 -3.32 -5.03 14.77
C VAL A 465 -2.17 -5.99 15.01
N ILE A 466 -2.42 -7.29 14.86
CA ILE A 466 -1.38 -8.31 14.88
C ILE A 466 -1.24 -8.85 13.47
N VAL A 467 -0.03 -8.82 12.94
CA VAL A 467 0.29 -9.30 11.61
C VAL A 467 1.22 -10.49 11.72
N GLN A 468 0.81 -11.62 11.16
CA GLN A 468 1.65 -12.81 10.98
C GLN A 468 2.12 -12.86 9.54
N PHE A 469 3.41 -13.12 9.37
CA PHE A 469 4.03 -13.45 8.10
C PHE A 469 4.43 -14.89 8.12
N LYS A 470 4.10 -15.61 7.06
CA LYS A 470 4.59 -16.95 6.81
C LYS A 470 5.24 -17.01 5.44
N ASN A 471 6.50 -17.41 5.42
CA ASN A 471 7.25 -17.68 4.21
C ASN A 471 7.96 -19.02 4.39
N LEU A 472 7.57 -20.03 3.61
CA LEU A 472 8.03 -21.41 3.77
C LEU A 472 7.86 -21.88 5.24
N ASP A 473 8.97 -22.04 5.96
CA ASP A 473 9.03 -22.50 7.36
C ASP A 473 9.22 -21.36 8.38
N GLN A 474 9.43 -20.14 7.93
CA GLN A 474 9.60 -18.99 8.81
C GLN A 474 8.25 -18.34 9.10
N VAL A 475 7.93 -18.23 10.40
CA VAL A 475 6.78 -17.47 10.90
C VAL A 475 7.31 -16.31 11.72
N ALA A 476 6.85 -15.10 11.41
CA ALA A 476 7.17 -13.89 12.16
C ALA A 476 5.88 -13.15 12.51
N TYR A 477 5.86 -12.51 13.68
CA TYR A 477 4.74 -11.71 14.14
C TYR A 477 5.18 -10.26 14.33
N ARG A 478 4.26 -9.32 14.08
CA ARG A 478 4.39 -7.92 14.45
C ARG A 478 3.11 -7.41 15.10
N ARG A 479 3.25 -6.57 16.12
CA ARG A 479 2.14 -6.03 16.89
C ARG A 479 2.13 -4.51 16.77
N PHE A 480 1.02 -3.96 16.31
CA PHE A 480 0.80 -2.53 16.22
C PHE A 480 -0.41 -2.13 17.07
N ARG A 481 -0.33 -0.94 17.68
CA ARG A 481 -1.45 -0.29 18.38
C ARG A 481 -1.70 1.05 17.74
N MET A 482 -2.93 1.25 17.27
CA MET A 482 -3.40 2.52 16.74
C MET A 482 -4.25 3.23 17.79
N LEU A 483 -3.90 4.48 18.09
CA LEU A 483 -4.71 5.40 18.89
C LEU A 483 -5.59 6.20 17.94
N VAL A 484 -6.89 6.08 18.11
CA VAL A 484 -7.86 6.64 17.18
C VAL A 484 -8.94 7.43 17.92
N GLN A 485 -9.36 8.54 17.32
CA GLN A 485 -10.50 9.34 17.76
C GLN A 485 -11.43 9.58 16.56
N ARG A 486 -12.59 10.19 16.82
CA ARG A 486 -13.54 10.59 15.77
C ARG A 486 -12.93 11.53 14.72
N THR A 487 -11.93 12.32 15.11
CA THR A 487 -11.19 13.26 14.24
C THR A 487 -10.09 12.58 13.41
N GLY A 488 -9.74 11.33 13.72
CA GLY A 488 -8.73 10.58 13.00
C GLY A 488 -7.79 9.73 13.86
N ILE A 489 -6.77 9.19 13.19
CA ILE A 489 -5.64 8.47 13.78
C ILE A 489 -4.73 9.51 14.45
N GLN A 490 -4.51 9.36 15.75
CA GLN A 490 -3.62 10.22 16.53
C GLN A 490 -2.18 9.69 16.50
N LYS A 491 -2.03 8.36 16.63
CA LYS A 491 -0.72 7.72 16.69
C LYS A 491 -0.82 6.26 16.26
N ILE A 492 0.28 5.74 15.73
CA ILE A 492 0.53 4.30 15.59
C ILE A 492 1.85 3.96 16.28
N GLU A 493 1.86 2.87 17.03
CA GLU A 493 3.03 2.38 17.75
C GLU A 493 3.22 0.90 17.43
N GLU A 494 4.45 0.50 17.09
CA GLU A 494 4.87 -0.90 17.09
C GLU A 494 5.23 -1.28 18.52
N LEU A 495 4.61 -2.34 19.03
CA LEU A 495 4.81 -2.83 20.39
C LEU A 495 5.73 -4.06 20.35
N PRO A 496 6.66 -4.19 21.32
CA PRO A 496 7.49 -5.38 21.43
C PRO A 496 6.61 -6.62 21.67
N ILE A 497 7.08 -7.73 21.14
CA ILE A 497 6.49 -9.05 21.40
C ILE A 497 7.42 -9.72 22.41
N GLU A 498 6.94 -9.87 23.63
CA GLU A 498 7.61 -10.69 24.64
C GLU A 498 7.37 -12.15 24.24
N VAL A 499 8.43 -12.83 23.85
CA VAL A 499 8.44 -14.27 23.62
C VAL A 499 8.86 -14.88 24.94
N ASP A 500 7.91 -15.47 25.66
CA ASP A 500 8.20 -16.34 26.81
C ASP A 500 8.75 -17.71 26.35
#